data_AF-G5RTH5-F1
#
_entry.id   AF-G5RTH5-F1
#
_cell.length_a   1.000
_cell.length_b   1.000
_cell.length_c   1.000
_cell.angle_alpha   90.00
_cell.angle_beta   90.00
_cell.angle_gamma   90.00
#
_symmetry.space_group_name_H-M   'P 1'
#
loop_
_entity.id
_entity.type
_entity.pdbx_description
1 polymer ?
#
loop_
_entity_poly.entity_id
_entity_poly.type
_entity_poly.pdbx_seq_one_letter_code
_entity_poly.pdbx_strand_id
1 'polypeptide(L)'
;MESLLNRLYDALGLDAPEDEPLLIIDDGIQVYFNESDHTLEMCCPFMPLPDDILTLQHFLRLNYTSAVTIGRLNYTSAVTKSLSALTQTILL
;
A
#
# COMPACT_ATOMS: atom_id res chain seq x y z
N MET A 1 -11.42 -17.91 12.95
CA MET A 1 -10.64 -18.02 11.70
C MET A 1 -9.78 -16.78 11.67
N GLU A 2 -8.47 -16.94 11.68
CA GLU A 2 -7.54 -15.81 11.73
C GLU A 2 -7.47 -15.15 10.36
N SER A 3 -7.49 -13.82 10.33
CA SER A 3 -7.47 -13.07 9.07
C SER A 3 -6.15 -13.31 8.34
N LEU A 4 -6.14 -13.10 7.02
CA LEU A 4 -4.91 -13.26 6.24
C LEU A 4 -3.85 -12.26 6.72
N LEU A 5 -4.29 -11.07 7.12
CA LEU A 5 -3.43 -10.03 7.68
C LEU A 5 -2.77 -10.46 9.00
N ASN A 6 -3.52 -11.08 9.92
CA ASN A 6 -2.94 -11.58 11.17
C ASN A 6 -1.91 -12.67 10.92
N ARG A 7 -2.21 -13.61 10.01
CA ARG A 7 -1.26 -14.64 9.59
C ARG A 7 0.01 -14.08 8.95
N LEU A 8 -0.11 -12.94 8.26
CA LEU A 8 1.04 -12.23 7.70
C LEU A 8 1.89 -11.62 8.83
N TYR A 9 1.28 -10.99 9.82
CA TYR A 9 2.00 -10.48 11.00
C TYR A 9 2.70 -11.61 11.76
N ASP A 10 2.02 -12.72 12.03
CA ASP A 10 2.60 -13.89 12.67
C ASP A 10 3.81 -14.45 11.89
N ALA A 11 3.68 -14.55 10.57
CA ALA A 11 4.76 -15.04 9.70
C ALA A 11 5.97 -14.10 9.66
N LEU A 12 5.75 -12.80 9.85
CA LEU A 12 6.80 -11.79 9.98
C LEU A 12 7.34 -11.69 11.42
N GLY A 13 6.74 -12.39 12.38
CA GLY A 13 7.12 -12.32 13.80
C GLY A 13 6.79 -10.96 14.43
N LEU A 14 5.73 -10.32 13.96
CA LEU A 14 5.30 -8.99 14.38
C LEU A 14 3.99 -9.08 15.17
N ASP A 15 3.87 -8.24 16.20
CA ASP A 15 2.60 -8.03 16.87
C ASP A 15 1.73 -7.08 16.02
N ALA A 16 0.47 -7.46 15.79
CA ALA A 16 -0.46 -6.63 15.04
C ALA A 16 -0.69 -5.28 15.76
N PRO A 17 -0.66 -4.14 15.05
CA PRO A 17 -0.87 -2.83 15.65
C PRO A 17 -2.32 -2.68 16.17
N GLU A 18 -2.49 -1.98 17.29
CA GLU A 18 -3.80 -1.76 17.92
C GLU A 18 -4.68 -0.75 17.16
N ASP A 19 -4.06 0.23 16.47
CA ASP A 19 -4.75 1.37 15.87
C ASP A 19 -5.03 1.20 14.36
N GLU A 20 -3.97 1.22 13.54
CA GLU A 20 -4.07 1.15 12.08
C GLU A 20 -3.14 0.06 11.53
N PRO A 21 -3.58 -0.73 10.53
CA PRO A 21 -2.78 -1.77 9.93
C PRO A 21 -1.71 -1.16 9.01
N LEU A 22 -0.58 -0.80 9.63
CA LEU A 22 0.60 -0.20 9.02
C LEU A 22 1.85 -1.01 9.40
N LEU A 23 2.66 -1.30 8.40
CA LEU A 23 4.00 -1.85 8.58
C LEU A 23 5.04 -0.83 8.10
N ILE A 24 6.06 -0.59 8.92
CA ILE A 24 7.21 0.25 8.58
C ILE A 24 8.43 -0.64 8.43
N ILE A 25 9.09 -0.57 7.27
CA ILE A 25 10.29 -1.35 6.93
C ILE A 25 11.45 -0.37 6.75
N ASP A 26 12.58 -0.64 7.43
CA ASP A 26 13.84 0.10 7.34
C ASP A 26 13.70 1.63 7.47
N ASP A 27 12.81 2.09 8.36
CA ASP A 27 12.51 3.51 8.67
C ASP A 27 12.12 4.40 7.47
N GLY A 28 11.88 3.81 6.29
CA GLY A 28 11.64 4.57 5.05
C GLY A 28 10.50 4.04 4.18
N ILE A 29 10.14 2.76 4.32
CA ILE A 29 9.09 2.12 3.51
C ILE A 29 7.86 1.93 4.39
N GLN A 30 6.77 2.61 4.03
CA GLN A 30 5.49 2.48 4.72
C GLN A 30 4.59 1.57 3.87
N VAL A 31 4.02 0.53 4.48
CA VAL A 31 3.11 -0.42 3.84
C VAL A 31 1.80 -0.42 4.61
N TYR A 32 0.75 0.06 3.95
CA TYR A 32 -0.62 0.03 4.45
C TYR A 32 -1.31 -1.24 3.98
N PHE A 33 -2.16 -1.80 4.83
CA PHE A 33 -2.99 -2.94 4.45
C PHE A 33 -4.45 -2.52 4.33
N ASN A 34 -5.09 -2.96 3.24
CA ASN A 34 -6.52 -2.81 3.04
C ASN A 34 -7.11 -4.21 2.87
N GLU A 35 -7.86 -4.66 3.88
CA GLU A 35 -8.52 -5.96 3.88
C GLU A 35 -9.98 -5.79 3.44
N SER A 36 -10.37 -6.50 2.38
CA SER A 36 -11.74 -6.64 1.95
C SER A 36 -12.23 -8.07 2.20
N ASP A 37 -13.52 -8.35 1.95
CA ASP A 37 -14.13 -9.67 2.20
C ASP A 37 -13.37 -10.84 1.54
N HIS A 38 -12.62 -10.58 0.45
CA HIS A 38 -11.98 -11.62 -0.35
C HIS A 38 -10.51 -11.35 -0.70
N THR A 39 -9.97 -10.20 -0.33
CA THR A 39 -8.61 -9.80 -0.75
C THR A 39 -7.89 -9.04 0.34
N LEU A 40 -6.57 -9.19 0.37
CA LEU A 40 -5.68 -8.34 1.16
C LEU A 40 -4.80 -7.52 0.21
N GLU A 41 -4.98 -6.21 0.23
CA GLU A 41 -4.16 -5.28 -0.56
C GLU A 41 -3.02 -4.73 0.30
N MET A 42 -1.78 -4.89 -0.18
CA MET A 42 -0.61 -4.22 0.39
C MET A 42 -0.30 -2.98 -0.44
N CYS A 43 -0.38 -1.80 0.18
CA CYS A 43 -0.21 -0.51 -0.47
C CYS A 43 1.03 0.22 0.05
N CYS A 44 2.02 0.43 -0.82
CA CYS A 44 3.25 1.15 -0.48
C CYS A 44 3.31 2.50 -1.23
N PRO A 45 3.05 3.65 -0.58
CA PRO A 45 3.29 4.94 -1.20
C PRO A 45 4.80 5.16 -1.36
N PHE A 46 5.24 5.43 -2.58
CA PHE A 46 6.67 5.58 -2.89
C PHE A 46 7.04 6.96 -3.42
N MET A 47 6.06 7.74 -3.90
CA MET A 47 6.28 9.14 -4.28
C MET A 47 4.98 9.95 -4.25
N PRO A 48 5.06 11.29 -4.11
CA PRO A 48 3.90 12.16 -4.34
C PRO A 48 3.29 11.94 -5.73
N LEU A 49 1.98 12.14 -5.85
CA LEU A 49 1.29 12.03 -7.13
C LEU A 49 1.87 13.08 -8.11
N PRO A 50 2.44 12.67 -9.26
CA PRO A 50 2.92 13.61 -10.26
C PRO A 50 1.75 14.35 -10.91
N ASP A 51 1.98 15.61 -11.28
CA ASP A 51 1.01 16.48 -11.93
C ASP A 51 1.23 16.58 -13.46
N ASP A 52 2.28 15.95 -13.99
CA ASP A 52 2.59 15.94 -15.41
C ASP A 52 2.09 14.68 -16.15
N ILE A 53 1.60 14.90 -17.37
CA ILE A 53 0.97 13.86 -18.20
C ILE A 53 1.96 12.76 -18.60
N LEU A 54 3.22 13.10 -18.85
CA LEU A 54 4.21 12.15 -19.37
C LEU A 54 4.59 11.13 -18.29
N THR A 55 4.76 11.57 -17.06
CA THR A 55 5.02 10.71 -15.90
C THR A 55 3.80 9.84 -15.59
N LEU A 56 2.58 10.38 -15.65
CA LEU A 56 1.36 9.57 -15.50
C LEU A 56 1.27 8.46 -16.56
N GLN A 57 1.53 8.78 -17.83
CA GLN A 57 1.56 7.79 -18.91
C GLN A 57 2.71 6.78 -18.75
N HIS A 58 3.84 7.20 -18.19
CA HIS A 58 4.95 6.30 -17.90
C HIS A 58 4.54 5.23 -16.88
N PHE A 59 3.93 5.63 -15.75
CA PHE A 59 3.47 4.69 -14.73
C PHE A 59 2.33 3.80 -15.21
N LEU A 60 1.40 4.33 -16.01
CA LEU A 60 0.36 3.52 -16.65
C LEU A 60 0.95 2.44 -17.59
N ARG A 61 2.03 2.76 -18.31
CA ARG A 61 2.75 1.76 -19.14
C ARG A 61 3.48 0.74 -18.28
N LEU A 62 4.02 1.15 -17.14
CA LEU A 62 4.72 0.26 -16.22
C LEU A 62 3.79 -0.81 -15.63
N ASN A 63 2.49 -0.48 -15.45
CA ASN A 63 1.47 -1.46 -15.05
C ASN A 63 1.26 -2.61 -16.05
N TYR A 64 1.70 -2.46 -17.30
CA TYR A 64 1.56 -3.52 -18.30
C TYR A 64 2.62 -4.61 -18.18
N THR A 65 3.77 -4.30 -17.55
CA THR A 65 4.92 -5.20 -17.47
C THR A 65 5.31 -5.57 -16.04
N SER A 66 4.91 -4.76 -15.06
CA SER A 66 5.18 -4.97 -13.65
C SER A 66 4.23 -6.01 -13.03
N ALA A 67 4.76 -6.82 -12.11
CA ALA A 67 3.95 -7.71 -11.28
C ALA A 67 3.15 -6.94 -10.20
N VAL A 68 3.57 -5.72 -9.88
CA VAL A 68 2.95 -4.84 -8.88
C VAL A 68 2.21 -3.72 -9.61
N THR A 69 0.97 -3.48 -9.20
CA THR A 69 0.12 -2.44 -9.83
C THR A 69 0.42 -1.08 -9.23
N ILE A 70 0.65 -0.09 -10.08
CA ILE A 70 0.84 1.31 -9.70
C ILE A 70 -0.48 2.04 -9.79
N GLY A 71 -0.92 2.56 -8.66
CA GLY A 71 -2.18 3.28 -8.53
C GLY A 71 -1.99 4.63 -7.86
N ARG A 72 -3.12 5.33 -7.70
CA ARG A 72 -3.20 6.47 -6.79
C ARG A 72 -3.70 5.97 -5.45
N LEU A 73 -2.98 6.32 -4.39
CA LEU A 73 -3.48 6.12 -3.04
C LEU A 73 -4.48 7.21 -2.69
N ASN A 74 -5.66 6.80 -2.25
CA ASN A 74 -6.57 7.66 -1.50
C ASN A 74 -6.66 7.09 -0.08
N TYR A 75 -5.60 7.28 0.70
CA TYR A 75 -5.60 6.91 2.10
C TYR A 75 -5.97 8.14 2.93
N THR A 76 -7.00 7.97 3.76
CA THR A 76 -7.41 8.95 4.75
C THR A 76 -7.34 8.28 6.11
N SER A 77 -6.27 8.52 6.86
CA SER A 77 -6.27 8.24 8.30
C SER A 77 -6.79 9.45 9.06
N ALA A 78 -7.16 9.24 10.32
CA ALA A 78 -7.54 10.34 11.22
C ALA A 78 -6.34 11.24 11.60
N VAL A 79 -5.10 10.76 11.39
CA VAL A 79 -3.87 11.36 11.91
C VAL A 79 -3.01 12.01 10.81
N THR A 80 -3.00 11.46 9.60
CA THR A 80 -2.21 11.96 8.47
C THR A 80 -3.10 12.69 7.47
N LYS A 81 -2.80 13.97 7.21
CA LYS A 81 -3.43 14.77 6.12
C LYS A 81 -3.49 13.92 4.84
N SER A 82 -4.60 14.01 4.10
CA SER A 82 -4.81 13.32 2.81
C SER A 82 -3.51 13.25 2.00
N LEU A 83 -2.97 12.04 1.87
CA LEU A 83 -1.76 11.77 1.11
C LEU A 83 -2.16 11.42 -0.32
N SER A 84 -1.94 12.35 -1.25
CA SER A 84 -1.97 12.06 -2.68
C SER A 84 -0.61 11.52 -3.12
N ALA A 85 -0.46 10.19 -3.08
CA ALA A 85 0.76 9.50 -3.47
C ALA A 85 0.50 8.49 -4.59
N LEU A 86 1.51 8.22 -5.41
CA LEU A 86 1.55 6.99 -6.18
C LEU A 86 1.86 5.83 -5.24
N THR A 87 1.05 4.78 -5.35
CA THR A 87 1.23 3.53 -4.61
C THR A 87 1.60 2.39 -5.51
N GLN A 88 2.39 1.50 -4.95
CA GLN A 88 2.54 0.13 -5.44
C GLN A 88 1.60 -0.77 -4.64
N THR A 89 0.75 -1.51 -5.34
CA THR A 89 -0.27 -2.39 -4.78
C THR A 89 -0.03 -3.84 -5.19
N ILE A 90 0.04 -4.71 -4.18
CA ILE A 90 0.03 -6.17 -4.34
C ILE A 90 -1.31 -6.68 -3.80
N LEU A 91 -2.02 -7.46 -4.61
CA LEU A 91 -3.27 -8.11 -4.23
C LEU A 91 -2.95 -9.56 -3.83
N LEU A 92 -3.26 -9.91 -2.58
CA LEU A 92 -3.14 -11.27 -2.03
C LEU A 92 -4.51 -11.93 -1.83
#